data_AF-A0AAT9P9H4-F1
#
_entry.id   AF-A0AAT9P9H4-F1
#
_cell.length_a   1.000
_cell.length_b   1.000
_cell.length_c   1.000
_cell.angle_alpha   90.00
_cell.angle_beta   90.00
_cell.angle_gamma   90.00
#
_symmetry.space_group_name_H-M   'P 1'
#
loop_
_entity.id
_entity.type
_entity.pdbx_description
1 polymer ?
#
loop_
_entity_poly.entity_id
_entity_poly.type
_entity_poly.pdbx_seq_one_letter_code
_entity_poly.pdbx_strand_id
1 'polypeptide(L)'
;MKKNNVVFFTLILIGVAISFLNVSYANAQESEYLTIQSKKNLETLNENPNILNELVRNVNKDLSNGASSSLESYKFEDGSEVYVGVEEKQKDSSLNQSNQIISFKAINSGSYRTKDYQAYVGYKGPGFDFKHRVSGTFQYNKTKKVVRNVTFDPQLSGTFYSKSEKTYVEKHNAGTHLVNSTGHFTALKVFAQYTTKIKVACIYNGTFNVTEARVVK
;
A
#
# COMPACT_ATOMS: atom_id res chain seq x y z
N MET A 1 66.14 49.79 -32.71
CA MET A 1 65.45 51.08 -32.41
C MET A 1 64.19 51.18 -33.25
N LYS A 2 63.00 51.31 -32.62
CA LYS A 2 61.71 51.88 -33.12
C LYS A 2 61.14 51.30 -34.44
N LYS A 3 59.85 50.99 -34.66
CA LYS A 3 58.55 51.36 -34.02
C LYS A 3 57.45 50.41 -34.58
N ASN A 4 56.56 49.98 -33.69
CA ASN A 4 55.11 49.67 -33.75
C ASN A 4 54.43 49.28 -35.08
N ASN A 5 53.57 48.25 -35.05
CA ASN A 5 52.11 48.45 -35.05
C ASN A 5 51.29 47.16 -34.79
N VAL A 6 50.57 47.20 -33.66
CA VAL A 6 49.27 46.60 -33.32
C VAL A 6 48.56 45.79 -34.41
N VAL A 7 48.44 44.46 -34.23
CA VAL A 7 47.26 43.59 -34.50
C VAL A 7 47.55 42.28 -33.74
N PHE A 8 46.86 41.86 -32.68
CA PHE A 8 45.61 41.10 -32.70
C PHE A 8 45.12 40.97 -31.25
N PHE A 9 44.12 41.75 -30.86
CA PHE A 9 43.38 41.54 -29.62
C PHE A 9 41.90 41.85 -29.90
N THR A 10 41.21 40.91 -30.55
CA THR A 10 39.75 40.86 -30.61
C THR A 10 39.32 39.54 -31.25
N LEU A 11 38.96 38.56 -30.42
CA LEU A 11 37.95 37.54 -30.72
C LEU A 11 37.61 36.74 -29.44
N ILE A 12 37.14 37.47 -28.44
CA ILE A 12 36.10 36.95 -27.54
C ILE A 12 34.82 37.55 -28.08
N LEU A 13 33.95 36.75 -28.71
CA LEU A 13 32.50 36.70 -28.46
C LEU A 13 31.80 35.86 -29.54
N ILE A 14 30.78 35.12 -29.10
CA ILE A 14 29.71 34.50 -29.91
C ILE A 14 30.09 33.14 -30.52
N GLY A 15 29.97 32.10 -29.69
CA GLY A 15 30.02 30.73 -30.19
C GLY A 15 29.58 29.64 -29.22
N VAL A 16 29.08 29.96 -28.02
CA VAL A 16 28.54 28.96 -27.08
C VAL A 16 27.41 29.58 -26.25
N ALA A 17 26.31 29.94 -26.90
CA ALA A 17 25.04 30.18 -26.22
C ALA A 17 23.95 30.03 -27.26
N ILE A 18 23.13 28.97 -27.15
CA ILE A 18 21.73 28.84 -27.64
C ILE A 18 21.25 27.37 -27.55
N SER A 19 22.11 26.37 -27.36
CA SER A 19 21.65 24.96 -27.37
C SER A 19 21.03 24.43 -26.06
N PHE A 20 20.80 25.24 -25.02
CA PHE A 20 20.31 24.77 -23.71
C PHE A 20 18.96 25.37 -23.24
N LEU A 21 18.11 25.89 -24.15
CA LEU A 21 16.82 26.47 -23.76
C LEU A 21 15.57 25.75 -24.28
N ASN A 22 15.70 24.56 -24.86
CA ASN A 22 14.54 23.67 -25.03
C ASN A 22 14.36 22.79 -23.79
N VAL A 23 14.27 23.42 -22.61
CA VAL A 23 13.74 22.75 -21.42
C VAL A 23 12.25 22.55 -21.69
N SER A 24 11.81 21.29 -21.73
CA SER A 24 10.49 20.87 -22.19
C SER A 24 9.35 21.40 -21.32
N TYR A 25 8.84 22.60 -21.62
CA TYR A 25 7.66 23.16 -20.97
C TYR A 25 6.39 22.33 -21.20
N ALA A 26 6.30 21.63 -22.34
CA ALA A 26 5.15 20.76 -22.66
C ALA A 26 5.00 19.57 -21.68
N ASN A 27 6.12 18.97 -21.25
CA ASN A 27 6.10 17.83 -20.32
C ASN A 27 5.68 18.24 -18.89
N ALA A 28 5.95 19.49 -18.48
CA ALA A 28 5.57 19.99 -17.17
C ALA A 28 4.05 20.19 -17.06
N GLN A 29 3.43 20.79 -18.08
CA GLN A 29 2.00 21.07 -18.11
C GLN A 29 1.15 19.79 -18.19
N GLU A 30 1.59 18.79 -18.96
CA GLU A 30 0.93 17.48 -19.02
C GLU A 30 1.02 16.74 -17.67
N SER A 31 2.18 16.81 -16.99
CA SER A 31 2.37 16.20 -15.69
C SER A 31 1.50 16.82 -14.59
N GLU A 32 1.29 18.14 -14.65
CA GLU A 32 0.43 18.87 -13.72
C GLU A 32 -1.05 18.53 -13.96
N TYR A 33 -1.48 18.48 -15.22
CA TYR A 33 -2.83 18.06 -15.59
C TYR A 33 -3.16 16.65 -15.09
N LEU A 34 -2.27 15.67 -15.32
CA LEU A 34 -2.43 14.30 -14.84
C LEU A 34 -2.51 14.25 -13.31
N THR A 35 -1.69 15.05 -12.61
CA THR A 35 -1.71 15.16 -11.15
C THR A 35 -3.05 15.71 -10.62
N ILE A 36 -3.66 16.67 -11.33
CA ILE A 36 -4.99 17.22 -11.01
C ILE A 36 -6.09 16.16 -11.23
N GLN A 37 -6.06 15.40 -12.33
CA GLN A 37 -7.02 14.33 -12.59
C GLN A 37 -6.93 13.22 -11.54
N SER A 38 -5.71 12.83 -11.17
CA SER A 38 -5.45 11.85 -10.12
C SER A 38 -6.02 12.25 -8.76
N LYS A 39 -5.95 13.54 -8.40
CA LYS A 39 -6.62 14.08 -7.22
C LYS A 39 -8.15 13.96 -7.32
N LYS A 40 -8.72 14.31 -8.48
CA LYS A 40 -10.17 14.20 -8.72
C LYS A 40 -10.67 12.76 -8.61
N ASN A 41 -9.88 11.79 -9.09
CA ASN A 41 -10.20 10.37 -8.98
C ASN A 41 -10.31 9.89 -7.52
N LEU A 42 -9.45 10.40 -6.63
CA LEU A 42 -9.57 10.11 -5.19
C LEU A 42 -10.78 10.78 -4.54
N GLU A 43 -11.19 11.96 -5.02
CA GLU A 43 -12.45 12.58 -4.60
C GLU A 43 -13.67 11.76 -5.08
N THR A 44 -13.62 11.16 -6.27
CA THR A 44 -14.64 10.22 -6.74
C THR A 44 -14.76 8.99 -5.85
N LEU A 45 -13.68 8.50 -5.23
CA LEU A 45 -13.75 7.37 -4.29
C LEU A 45 -14.50 7.71 -3.00
N ASN A 46 -14.41 8.97 -2.56
CA ASN A 46 -15.21 9.46 -1.42
C ASN A 46 -16.70 9.46 -1.75
N GLU A 47 -17.04 9.88 -2.97
CA GLU A 47 -18.43 9.98 -3.45
C GLU A 47 -19.01 8.63 -3.85
N ASN A 48 -18.16 7.67 -4.25
CA ASN A 48 -18.56 6.33 -4.65
C ASN A 48 -17.79 5.23 -3.88
N PRO A 49 -18.16 4.98 -2.61
CA PRO A 49 -17.50 3.95 -1.79
C PRO A 49 -17.70 2.53 -2.33
N ASN A 50 -18.56 2.32 -3.33
CA ASN A 50 -18.83 1.01 -3.90
C ASN A 50 -17.61 0.41 -4.62
N ILE A 51 -16.72 1.25 -5.18
CA ILE A 51 -15.50 0.78 -5.85
C ILE A 51 -14.67 -0.05 -4.87
N LEU A 52 -14.31 0.53 -3.72
CA LEU A 52 -13.51 -0.17 -2.70
C LEU A 52 -14.27 -1.36 -2.07
N ASN A 53 -15.60 -1.24 -1.89
CA ASN A 53 -16.41 -2.36 -1.39
C ASN A 53 -16.41 -3.54 -2.37
N GLU A 54 -16.40 -3.29 -3.67
CA GLU A 54 -16.32 -4.33 -4.69
C GLU A 54 -14.94 -4.99 -4.71
N LEU A 55 -13.85 -4.23 -4.63
CA LEU A 55 -12.50 -4.79 -4.51
C LEU A 55 -12.38 -5.67 -3.25
N VAL A 56 -12.89 -5.21 -2.10
CA VAL A 56 -12.93 -6.00 -0.86
C VAL A 56 -13.75 -7.29 -1.04
N ARG A 57 -14.89 -7.22 -1.73
CA ARG A 57 -15.74 -8.40 -2.00
C ARG A 57 -14.99 -9.42 -2.84
N ASN A 58 -14.30 -8.98 -3.90
CA ASN A 58 -13.57 -9.84 -4.83
C ASN A 58 -12.37 -10.50 -4.13
N VAL A 59 -11.57 -9.71 -3.40
CA VAL A 59 -10.45 -10.23 -2.59
C VAL A 59 -10.91 -11.31 -1.60
N ASN A 60 -12.01 -11.06 -0.88
CA ASN A 60 -12.53 -12.05 0.06
C ASN A 60 -13.14 -13.28 -0.64
N LYS A 61 -13.69 -13.12 -1.85
CA LYS A 61 -14.18 -14.24 -2.66
C LYS A 61 -13.01 -15.17 -3.00
N ASP A 62 -11.88 -14.63 -3.42
CA ASP A 62 -10.68 -15.43 -3.70
C ASP A 62 -10.15 -16.15 -2.46
N LEU A 63 -10.07 -15.45 -1.32
CA LEU A 63 -9.69 -16.07 -0.04
C LEU A 63 -10.65 -17.20 0.35
N SER A 64 -11.96 -17.01 0.14
CA SER A 64 -12.96 -18.06 0.43
C SER A 64 -12.83 -19.28 -0.50
N ASN A 65 -12.28 -19.08 -1.70
CA ASN A 65 -11.95 -20.13 -2.65
C ASN A 65 -10.58 -20.80 -2.38
N GLY A 66 -9.88 -20.39 -1.31
CA GLY A 66 -8.63 -20.99 -0.87
C GLY A 66 -7.37 -20.29 -1.37
N ALA A 67 -7.48 -19.11 -1.99
CA ALA A 67 -6.30 -18.33 -2.37
C ALA A 67 -5.52 -17.90 -1.12
N SER A 68 -4.19 -17.99 -1.17
CA SER A 68 -3.30 -17.47 -0.12
C SER A 68 -2.97 -15.99 -0.31
N SER A 69 -3.24 -15.43 -1.49
CA SER A 69 -3.09 -14.02 -1.81
C SER A 69 -4.11 -13.62 -2.87
N SER A 70 -4.54 -12.36 -2.84
CA SER A 70 -5.39 -11.76 -3.88
C SER A 70 -5.13 -10.25 -3.91
N LEU A 71 -5.18 -9.67 -5.11
CA LEU A 71 -4.97 -8.26 -5.36
C LEU A 71 -5.98 -7.82 -6.40
N GLU A 72 -6.87 -6.92 -6.00
CA GLU A 72 -7.91 -6.36 -6.84
C GLU A 72 -7.65 -4.87 -7.02
N SER A 73 -7.87 -4.38 -8.24
CA SER A 73 -7.60 -3.00 -8.60
C SER A 73 -8.70 -2.42 -9.47
N TYR A 74 -8.94 -1.13 -9.32
CA TYR A 74 -9.77 -0.34 -10.22
C TYR A 74 -8.89 0.72 -10.86
N LYS A 75 -8.88 0.75 -12.20
CA LYS A 75 -8.09 1.69 -13.01
C LYS A 75 -8.97 2.82 -13.50
N PHE A 76 -8.49 4.04 -13.34
CA PHE A 76 -9.12 5.25 -13.86
C PHE A 76 -8.64 5.54 -15.29
N GLU A 77 -9.33 6.44 -15.99
CA GLU A 77 -9.01 6.81 -17.37
C GLU A 77 -7.61 7.44 -17.52
N ASP A 78 -7.13 8.13 -16.48
CA ASP A 78 -5.79 8.74 -16.45
C ASP A 78 -4.66 7.73 -16.17
N GLY A 79 -4.99 6.43 -16.08
CA GLY A 79 -4.05 5.35 -15.77
C GLY A 79 -3.69 5.23 -14.29
N SER A 80 -4.23 6.09 -13.42
CA SER A 80 -4.13 5.88 -11.98
C SER A 80 -4.97 4.69 -11.55
N GLU A 81 -4.65 4.11 -10.38
CA GLU A 81 -5.34 2.94 -9.86
C GLU A 81 -5.47 3.00 -8.34
N VAL A 82 -6.61 2.51 -7.84
CA VAL A 82 -6.81 2.16 -6.44
C VAL A 82 -6.83 0.64 -6.32
N TYR A 83 -6.26 0.10 -5.25
CA TYR A 83 -6.16 -1.34 -5.08
C TYR A 83 -6.33 -1.77 -3.63
N VAL A 84 -6.86 -2.98 -3.46
CA VAL A 84 -6.98 -3.69 -2.18
C VAL A 84 -6.33 -5.05 -2.37
N GLY A 85 -5.52 -5.47 -1.41
CA GLY A 85 -4.91 -6.79 -1.46
C GLY A 85 -4.75 -7.44 -0.10
N VAL A 86 -4.63 -8.75 -0.16
CA VAL A 86 -4.39 -9.64 0.97
C VAL A 86 -3.29 -10.62 0.62
N GLU A 87 -2.54 -10.99 1.63
CA GLU A 87 -1.49 -11.99 1.50
C GLU A 87 -1.37 -12.74 2.83
N GLU A 88 -1.34 -14.05 2.78
CA GLU A 88 -0.79 -14.84 3.86
C GLU A 88 0.72 -14.65 3.82
N LYS A 89 1.25 -13.94 4.82
CA LYS A 89 2.70 -13.72 4.94
C LYS A 89 3.37 -15.09 4.98
N GLN A 90 4.15 -15.43 3.95
CA GLN A 90 4.95 -16.64 4.01
C GLN A 90 6.00 -16.45 5.10
N LYS A 91 6.13 -17.46 5.97
CA LYS A 91 7.26 -17.53 6.90
C LYS A 91 8.53 -17.48 6.06
N ASP A 92 9.37 -16.49 6.31
CA ASP A 92 10.73 -16.48 5.84
C ASP A 92 11.36 -17.82 6.26
N SER A 93 11.59 -18.70 5.29
CA SER A 93 12.04 -20.07 5.52
C SER A 93 13.55 -20.13 5.82
N SER A 94 14.11 -19.02 6.29
CA SER A 94 15.50 -18.85 6.67
C SER A 94 15.62 -18.84 8.19
N LEU A 95 15.35 -19.97 8.84
CA LEU A 95 15.97 -20.41 10.10
C LEU A 95 15.37 -21.75 10.57
N ASN A 96 16.26 -22.73 10.76
CA ASN A 96 16.09 -24.04 11.39
C ASN A 96 15.74 -25.22 10.45
N GLN A 97 16.55 -25.44 9.41
CA GLN A 97 16.96 -26.81 9.06
C GLN A 97 17.99 -27.30 10.10
N SER A 98 17.51 -27.73 11.27
CA SER A 98 18.25 -28.67 12.12
C SER A 98 17.25 -29.25 13.12
N ASN A 99 17.16 -30.59 13.11
CA ASN A 99 16.29 -31.47 13.91
C ASN A 99 14.87 -31.68 13.36
N GLN A 100 14.81 -32.39 12.23
CA GLN A 100 13.65 -33.16 11.81
C GLN A 100 13.39 -34.28 12.83
N ILE A 101 12.65 -33.99 13.89
CA ILE A 101 11.93 -35.02 14.65
C ILE A 101 10.64 -35.29 13.90
N ILE A 102 10.56 -36.49 13.33
CA ILE A 102 9.36 -37.05 12.70
C ILE A 102 8.26 -37.08 13.77
N SER A 103 7.37 -36.09 13.80
CA SER A 103 6.15 -36.18 14.61
C SER A 103 5.02 -36.72 13.74
N PHE A 104 4.69 -37.99 13.98
CA PHE A 104 3.48 -38.65 13.52
C PHE A 104 2.25 -37.75 13.68
N LYS A 105 1.34 -37.88 12.72
CA LYS A 105 -0.02 -37.33 12.61
C LYS A 105 -0.75 -37.26 13.97
N ALA A 106 -0.46 -36.23 14.77
CA ALA A 106 -1.24 -35.89 15.94
C ALA A 106 -2.43 -35.07 15.47
N ILE A 107 -3.57 -35.73 15.31
CA ILE A 107 -4.89 -35.09 15.34
C ILE A 107 -5.06 -34.53 16.76
N ASN A 108 -4.38 -33.42 17.07
CA ASN A 108 -4.51 -32.75 18.36
C ASN A 108 -5.67 -31.76 18.26
N SER A 109 -6.88 -32.29 18.48
CA SER A 109 -8.12 -31.56 18.76
C SER A 109 -8.00 -30.82 20.09
N GLY A 110 -7.15 -29.79 20.17
CA GLY A 110 -6.96 -29.03 21.40
C GLY A 110 -5.88 -27.96 21.39
N SER A 111 -4.91 -28.05 20.48
CA SER A 111 -3.82 -27.06 20.39
C SER A 111 -4.21 -25.85 19.55
N TYR A 112 -3.70 -24.68 19.93
CA TYR A 112 -3.83 -23.46 19.16
C TYR A 112 -2.88 -23.50 17.97
N ARG A 113 -3.36 -23.09 16.79
CA ARG A 113 -2.56 -22.92 15.57
C ARG A 113 -2.33 -21.43 15.34
N THR A 114 -1.19 -21.07 14.73
CA THR A 114 -0.90 -19.68 14.35
C THR A 114 -1.20 -19.49 12.86
N LYS A 115 -1.69 -18.30 12.51
CA LYS A 115 -1.90 -17.85 11.13
C LYS A 115 -1.34 -16.44 11.00
N ASP A 116 -0.62 -16.20 9.92
CA ASP A 116 -0.13 -14.89 9.57
C ASP A 116 -1.12 -14.23 8.60
N TYR A 117 -1.28 -12.92 8.70
CA TYR A 117 -2.15 -12.16 7.83
C TYR A 117 -1.49 -10.87 7.39
N GLN A 118 -1.86 -10.42 6.19
CA GLN A 118 -1.51 -9.12 5.67
C GLN A 118 -2.66 -8.62 4.82
N ALA A 119 -3.01 -7.34 5.00
CA ALA A 119 -3.95 -6.63 4.15
C ALA A 119 -3.38 -5.25 3.82
N TYR A 120 -3.74 -4.73 2.65
CA TYR A 120 -3.34 -3.39 2.25
C TYR A 120 -4.38 -2.73 1.36
N VAL A 121 -4.45 -1.41 1.46
CA VAL A 121 -5.14 -0.53 0.51
C VAL A 121 -4.14 0.49 0.01
N GLY A 122 -4.23 0.84 -1.26
CA GLY A 122 -3.31 1.81 -1.84
C GLY A 122 -3.87 2.49 -3.08
N TYR A 123 -3.13 3.49 -3.50
CA TYR A 123 -3.37 4.27 -4.69
C TYR A 123 -2.04 4.48 -5.40
N LYS A 124 -2.06 4.44 -6.72
CA LYS A 124 -0.92 4.75 -7.56
C LYS A 124 -1.39 5.65 -8.69
N GLY A 125 -0.83 6.84 -8.78
CA GLY A 125 -1.15 7.78 -9.85
C GLY A 125 0.07 8.58 -10.31
N PRO A 126 -0.05 9.27 -11.44
CA PRO A 126 0.88 10.33 -11.82
C PRO A 126 1.14 11.30 -10.67
N GLY A 127 2.42 11.52 -10.37
CA GLY A 127 2.84 12.50 -9.38
C GLY A 127 2.84 11.98 -7.93
N PHE A 128 1.96 11.05 -7.53
CA PHE A 128 1.90 10.55 -6.16
C PHE A 128 1.31 9.13 -6.02
N ASP A 129 1.69 8.42 -4.96
CA ASP A 129 1.27 7.03 -4.68
C ASP A 129 1.28 6.76 -3.17
N PHE A 130 0.29 6.03 -2.62
CA PHE A 130 0.33 5.50 -1.24
C PHE A 130 0.05 4.01 -1.17
N LYS A 131 0.57 3.41 -0.10
CA LYS A 131 0.11 2.12 0.40
C LYS A 131 0.03 2.16 1.91
N HIS A 132 -1.13 1.81 2.44
CA HIS A 132 -1.34 1.46 3.84
C HIS A 132 -1.40 -0.06 3.92
N ARG A 133 -0.49 -0.66 4.69
CA ARG A 133 -0.46 -2.10 4.96
C ARG A 133 -0.66 -2.32 6.45
N VAL A 134 -1.42 -3.34 6.82
CA VAL A 134 -1.42 -3.90 8.17
C VAL A 134 -1.14 -5.39 8.07
N SER A 135 -0.10 -5.83 8.78
CA SER A 135 0.26 -7.24 8.88
C SER A 135 0.25 -7.69 10.33
N GLY A 136 0.26 -8.99 10.57
CA GLY A 136 0.30 -9.52 11.93
C GLY A 136 0.11 -11.03 11.96
N THR A 137 -0.11 -11.53 13.16
CA THR A 137 -0.35 -12.95 13.42
C THR A 137 -1.51 -13.12 14.39
N PHE A 138 -2.20 -14.26 14.35
CA PHE A 138 -3.19 -14.64 15.35
C PHE A 138 -3.14 -16.12 15.65
N GLN A 139 -3.54 -16.49 16.87
CA GLN A 139 -3.73 -17.88 17.26
C GLN A 139 -5.20 -18.25 17.20
N TYR A 140 -5.51 -19.42 16.66
CA TYR A 140 -6.88 -19.93 16.54
C TYR A 140 -7.00 -21.38 17.01
N ASN A 141 -8.18 -21.72 17.53
CA ASN A 141 -8.56 -23.10 17.84
C ASN A 141 -9.95 -23.38 17.26
N LYS A 142 -10.01 -24.25 16.25
CA LYS A 142 -11.24 -24.57 15.53
C LYS A 142 -12.29 -25.23 16.43
N THR A 143 -11.85 -26.14 17.31
CA THR A 143 -12.72 -26.90 18.22
C THR A 143 -13.30 -26.02 19.32
N LYS A 144 -12.48 -25.14 19.91
CA LYS A 144 -12.90 -24.22 20.96
C LYS A 144 -13.61 -22.98 20.44
N LYS A 145 -13.55 -22.73 19.12
CA LYS A 145 -14.04 -21.52 18.46
C LYS A 145 -13.45 -20.24 19.08
N VAL A 146 -12.13 -20.25 19.33
CA VAL A 146 -11.41 -19.14 19.97
C VAL A 146 -10.33 -18.55 19.05
N VAL A 147 -10.21 -17.22 19.05
CA VAL A 147 -9.08 -16.44 18.55
C VAL A 147 -8.39 -15.75 19.73
N ARG A 148 -7.06 -15.70 19.72
CA ARG A 148 -6.27 -14.97 20.73
C ARG A 148 -4.93 -14.52 20.17
N ASN A 149 -4.20 -13.73 20.97
CA ASN A 149 -2.84 -13.27 20.65
C ASN A 149 -2.75 -12.64 19.25
N VAL A 150 -3.73 -11.79 18.92
CA VAL A 150 -3.74 -11.05 17.66
C VAL A 150 -2.72 -9.92 17.79
N THR A 151 -1.71 -9.95 16.93
CA THR A 151 -0.67 -8.92 16.81
C THR A 151 -0.91 -8.09 15.57
N PHE A 152 -0.30 -6.92 15.48
CA PHE A 152 -0.36 -6.06 14.31
C PHE A 152 0.95 -5.29 14.12
N ASP A 153 1.26 -4.99 12.86
CA ASP A 153 2.42 -4.25 12.39
C ASP A 153 1.98 -3.43 11.15
N PRO A 154 1.60 -2.17 11.34
CA PRO A 154 1.15 -1.28 10.28
C PRO A 154 2.34 -0.58 9.60
N GLN A 155 2.31 -0.49 8.27
CA GLN A 155 3.29 0.24 7.47
C GLN A 155 2.59 1.18 6.49
N LEU A 156 3.07 2.43 6.44
CA LEU A 156 2.65 3.44 5.49
C LEU A 156 3.80 3.75 4.51
N SER A 157 3.61 3.54 3.22
CA SER A 157 4.62 3.79 2.18
C SER A 157 4.08 4.68 1.05
N GLY A 158 4.98 5.11 0.15
CA GLY A 158 4.68 6.00 -0.98
C GLY A 158 5.17 7.44 -0.79
N THR A 159 4.92 8.26 -1.80
CA THR A 159 5.45 9.62 -1.98
C THR A 159 4.68 10.70 -1.18
N PHE A 160 4.87 10.69 0.14
CA PHE A 160 4.25 11.65 1.07
C PHE A 160 5.26 12.37 1.92
N TYR A 161 4.89 13.58 2.32
CA TYR A 161 5.64 14.42 3.23
C TYR A 161 5.57 13.92 4.68
N SER A 162 4.39 13.47 5.12
CA SER A 162 4.20 12.93 6.47
C SER A 162 3.22 11.76 6.49
N LYS A 163 3.42 10.88 7.48
CA LYS A 163 2.67 9.65 7.68
C LYS A 163 2.44 9.43 9.17
N SER A 164 1.22 9.09 9.55
CA SER A 164 0.91 8.63 10.91
C SER A 164 -0.16 7.54 10.86
N GLU A 165 -0.14 6.64 11.83
CA GLU A 165 -1.09 5.54 11.88
C GLU A 165 -1.64 5.35 13.28
N LYS A 166 -2.83 4.77 13.34
CA LYS A 166 -3.41 4.26 14.57
C LYS A 166 -3.97 2.88 14.31
N THR A 167 -3.40 1.89 14.98
CA THR A 167 -3.85 0.49 14.86
C THR A 167 -4.20 -0.08 16.23
N TYR A 168 -5.32 -0.81 16.31
CA TYR A 168 -5.78 -1.47 17.52
C TYR A 168 -6.58 -2.74 17.20
N VAL A 169 -6.67 -3.62 18.19
CA VAL A 169 -7.49 -4.84 18.12
C VAL A 169 -8.76 -4.65 18.92
N GLU A 170 -9.89 -4.90 18.29
CA GLU A 170 -11.20 -4.98 18.91
C GLU A 170 -11.62 -6.45 19.05
N LYS A 171 -11.95 -6.88 20.27
CA LYS A 171 -12.49 -8.21 20.51
C LYS A 171 -13.99 -8.18 20.26
N HIS A 172 -14.44 -8.79 19.17
CA HIS A 172 -15.86 -8.79 18.82
C HIS A 172 -16.61 -9.93 19.52
N ASN A 173 -16.04 -11.15 19.50
CA ASN A 173 -16.49 -12.29 20.28
C ASN A 173 -15.32 -13.30 20.43
N ALA A 174 -15.51 -14.40 21.16
CA ALA A 174 -14.46 -15.40 21.35
C ALA A 174 -13.88 -15.92 20.01
N GLY A 175 -14.70 -15.99 18.96
CA GLY A 175 -14.33 -16.57 17.67
C GLY A 175 -13.79 -15.60 16.62
N THR A 176 -13.89 -14.29 16.84
CA THR A 176 -13.50 -13.25 15.88
C THR A 176 -12.93 -12.03 16.58
N HIS A 177 -11.73 -11.65 16.18
CA HIS A 177 -11.09 -10.40 16.57
C HIS A 177 -10.90 -9.52 15.32
N LEU A 178 -11.08 -8.21 15.48
CA LEU A 178 -10.94 -7.24 14.39
C LEU A 178 -9.68 -6.41 14.61
N VAL A 179 -8.81 -6.38 13.61
CA VAL A 179 -7.67 -5.46 13.56
C VAL A 179 -8.12 -4.24 12.79
N ASN A 180 -8.18 -3.10 13.47
CA ASN A 180 -8.56 -1.82 12.90
C ASN A 180 -7.31 -0.99 12.72
N SER A 181 -7.01 -0.58 11.49
CA SER A 181 -5.87 0.29 11.19
C SER A 181 -6.35 1.51 10.41
N THR A 182 -5.91 2.68 10.83
CA THR A 182 -6.14 3.96 10.15
C THR A 182 -4.79 4.58 9.82
N GLY A 183 -4.58 4.98 8.57
CA GLY A 183 -3.38 5.66 8.11
C GLY A 183 -3.71 7.08 7.65
N HIS A 184 -2.81 8.02 7.89
CA HIS A 184 -2.92 9.40 7.39
C HIS A 184 -1.69 9.71 6.54
N PHE A 185 -1.92 10.32 5.38
CA PHE A 185 -0.92 10.64 4.37
C PHE A 185 -1.04 12.11 3.98
N THR A 186 0.04 12.88 4.12
CA THR A 186 0.09 14.26 3.62
C THR A 186 0.89 14.32 2.33
N ALA A 187 0.23 14.59 1.21
CA ALA A 187 0.87 14.65 -0.11
C ALA A 187 1.20 16.10 -0.49
N LEU A 188 2.49 16.44 -0.53
CA LEU A 188 2.95 17.80 -0.81
C LEU A 188 2.59 18.24 -2.24
N LYS A 189 2.75 17.35 -3.23
CA LYS A 189 2.51 17.66 -4.64
C LYS A 189 1.07 18.05 -4.98
N VAL A 190 0.11 17.58 -4.18
CA VAL A 190 -1.33 17.86 -4.38
C VAL A 190 -1.94 18.69 -3.25
N PHE A 191 -1.12 19.13 -2.29
CA PHE A 191 -1.51 19.86 -1.09
C PHE A 191 -2.77 19.29 -0.42
N ALA A 192 -2.81 17.96 -0.27
CA ALA A 192 -3.96 17.25 0.27
C ALA A 192 -3.54 16.24 1.33
N GLN A 193 -4.42 16.03 2.30
CA GLN A 193 -4.33 14.93 3.24
C GLN A 193 -5.28 13.82 2.79
N TYR A 194 -4.87 12.58 3.02
CA TYR A 194 -5.69 11.41 2.77
C TYR A 194 -5.64 10.50 3.98
N THR A 195 -6.79 9.99 4.38
CA THR A 195 -6.97 9.00 5.43
C THR A 195 -7.37 7.67 4.82
N THR A 196 -6.63 6.62 5.13
CA THR A 196 -6.98 5.25 4.76
C THR A 196 -7.48 4.49 5.97
N LYS A 197 -8.34 3.51 5.72
CA LYS A 197 -8.81 2.59 6.75
C LYS A 197 -8.79 1.17 6.24
N ILE A 198 -8.27 0.26 7.04
CA ILE A 198 -8.30 -1.18 6.79
C ILE A 198 -8.81 -1.87 8.05
N LYS A 199 -9.79 -2.76 7.88
CA LYS A 199 -10.21 -3.70 8.93
C LYS A 199 -10.00 -5.13 8.48
N VAL A 200 -9.34 -5.92 9.32
CA VAL A 200 -9.12 -7.35 9.09
C VAL A 200 -9.80 -8.14 10.19
N ALA A 201 -10.65 -9.10 9.82
CA ALA A 201 -11.23 -10.06 10.75
C ALA A 201 -10.36 -11.31 10.82
N CYS A 202 -9.86 -11.66 12.01
CA CYS A 202 -9.18 -12.92 12.30
C CYS A 202 -10.19 -13.90 12.91
N ILE A 203 -10.35 -15.09 12.32
CA ILE A 203 -11.48 -15.99 12.62
C ILE A 203 -10.97 -17.34 13.17
N TYR A 204 -11.71 -17.95 14.11
CA TYR A 204 -11.34 -19.17 14.83
C TYR A 204 -11.08 -20.40 13.93
N ASN A 205 -11.57 -20.38 12.70
CA ASN A 205 -11.36 -21.42 11.70
C ASN A 205 -9.99 -21.28 10.98
N GLY A 206 -9.17 -20.30 11.36
CA GLY A 206 -7.86 -20.03 10.78
C GLY A 206 -7.88 -19.21 9.50
N THR A 207 -9.02 -18.61 9.16
CA THR A 207 -9.15 -17.68 8.03
C THR A 207 -9.06 -16.24 8.52
N PHE A 208 -8.73 -15.33 7.61
CA PHE A 208 -8.87 -13.90 7.81
C PHE A 208 -9.50 -13.28 6.57
N ASN A 209 -10.25 -12.19 6.74
CA ASN A 209 -10.91 -11.46 5.66
C ASN A 209 -10.73 -9.95 5.87
N VAL A 210 -10.73 -9.17 4.79
CA VAL A 210 -10.82 -7.70 4.89
C VAL A 210 -12.29 -7.33 5.04
N THR A 211 -12.69 -6.75 6.16
CA THR A 211 -14.09 -6.36 6.38
C THR A 211 -14.39 -4.93 5.95
N GLU A 212 -13.35 -4.12 5.81
CA GLU A 212 -13.46 -2.72 5.41
C GLU A 212 -12.15 -2.25 4.79
N ALA A 213 -12.22 -1.59 3.64
CA ALA A 213 -11.13 -0.79 3.08
C ALA A 213 -11.71 0.57 2.66
N ARG A 214 -11.07 1.67 3.06
CA ARG A 214 -11.46 3.02 2.65
C ARG A 214 -10.24 3.86 2.34
N VAL A 215 -10.45 4.80 1.44
CA VAL A 215 -9.58 5.92 1.15
C VAL A 215 -10.47 7.15 1.18
N VAL A 216 -10.15 8.11 2.04
CA VAL A 216 -10.85 9.39 2.09
C VAL A 216 -9.86 10.53 2.07
N LYS A 217 -10.20 11.63 1.41
CA LYS A 217 -9.50 12.90 1.55
C LYS A 217 -9.88 13.58 2.86
#